data_AF-A0A3D8TY39-F1
#
_entry.id   AF-A0A3D8TY39-F1
#
_cell.length_a   1.000
_cell.length_b   1.000
_cell.length_c   1.000
_cell.angle_alpha   90.00
_cell.angle_beta   90.00
_cell.angle_gamma   90.00
#
_symmetry.space_group_name_H-M   'P 1'
#
loop_
_entity.id
_entity.type
_entity.pdbx_description
1 polymer ?
#
loop_
_entity_poly.entity_id
_entity_poly.type
_entity_poly.pdbx_seq_one_letter_code
_entity_poly.pdbx_strand_id
1 'polypeptide(L)'
;MSSYASQLHEEQQAVDRAYGRLDDLRAEMWQRLDTVRAAGSHGSPTQRSERDSFATMYENRLTQLRSVEDRLVFGRLDAKNGDRHYIGRIGLSSPDHEPILTDWRAEAARPFYEATPSNHGDIVMRRHITLSFREVVGVEDEVLDVHSDQVGQASSAGTLTGEGALLASLSSRRTGKMTDIVATIQAEQDRIIRSDMNRAVVVQGGPGTGKTAVALHRAAYLLYTHRRTLERSGVLVVGPSSAFLHYIDQVLPSLGETGVVSRTISDLIPGITATAVDSPYAAKLKGDRRMTSVVANAIAARVRVPAALPTVTISGIQVPMLATDIEQAQADAKRTRQPHNKARETFIRSMLTSMQNRYAEQLDYTPDQAELNRAMSLLRMNEQVRKTLNLCWLPMTAPWLIDQLFAHPERLKSLAGWLTDNDIAALARPKGSPLTRSDIPLLDEAMDMLGPDPKAV
;
A
#
# COMPACT_ATOMS: atom_id res chain seq x y z
N MET A 1 -41.26 32.39 14.05
CA MET A 1 -40.21 31.36 14.18
C MET A 1 -39.00 32.02 14.85
N SER A 2 -38.30 31.37 15.77
CA SER A 2 -37.05 31.94 16.30
C SER A 2 -36.06 32.13 15.15
N SER A 3 -35.16 33.12 15.26
CA SER A 3 -34.11 33.37 14.27
C SER A 3 -33.34 32.08 13.92
N TYR A 4 -33.07 31.25 14.93
CA TYR A 4 -32.41 29.94 14.78
C TYR A 4 -33.20 28.94 13.93
N ALA A 5 -34.51 28.80 14.13
CA ALA A 5 -35.34 27.86 13.35
C ALA A 5 -35.42 28.25 11.87
N SER A 6 -35.39 29.55 11.57
CA SER A 6 -35.31 30.05 10.19
C SER A 6 -33.98 29.68 9.53
N GLN A 7 -32.87 29.74 10.27
CA GLN A 7 -31.56 29.36 9.76
C GLN A 7 -31.45 27.85 9.50
N LEU A 8 -31.97 27.01 10.41
CA LEU A 8 -32.02 25.56 10.18
C LEU A 8 -32.80 25.23 8.89
N HIS A 9 -33.91 25.92 8.64
CA HIS A 9 -34.68 25.72 7.42
C HIS A 9 -33.95 26.18 6.15
N GLU A 10 -33.26 27.32 6.21
CA GLU A 10 -32.41 27.81 5.11
C GLU A 10 -31.30 26.81 4.77
N GLU A 11 -30.59 26.30 5.78
CA GLU A 11 -29.56 25.28 5.56
C GLU A 11 -30.14 23.96 5.07
N GLN A 12 -31.33 23.56 5.55
CA GLN A 12 -31.99 22.34 5.07
C GLN A 12 -32.28 22.41 3.57
N GLN A 13 -32.72 23.55 3.04
CA GLN A 13 -32.94 23.71 1.60
C GLN A 13 -31.65 23.52 0.78
N ALA A 14 -30.52 24.02 1.27
CA ALA A 14 -29.22 23.84 0.62
C ALA A 14 -28.74 22.38 0.70
N VAL A 15 -28.93 21.73 1.85
CA VAL A 15 -28.61 20.31 2.07
C VAL A 15 -29.46 19.42 1.18
N ASP A 16 -30.77 19.69 1.07
CA ASP A 16 -31.68 18.97 0.19
C ASP A 16 -31.27 19.11 -1.28
N ARG A 17 -30.85 20.31 -1.71
CA ARG A 17 -30.32 20.53 -3.06
C ARG A 17 -29.07 19.69 -3.32
N ALA A 18 -28.15 19.60 -2.36
CA ALA A 18 -26.93 18.79 -2.49
C ALA A 18 -27.25 17.29 -2.54
N TYR A 19 -28.13 16.79 -1.68
CA TYR A 19 -28.57 15.39 -1.68
C TYR A 19 -29.37 15.02 -2.92
N GLY A 20 -30.25 15.90 -3.40
CA GLY A 20 -30.97 15.72 -4.66
C GLY A 20 -29.99 15.52 -5.82
N ARG A 21 -28.96 16.38 -5.92
CA ARG A 21 -27.92 16.22 -6.95
C ARG A 21 -27.11 14.92 -6.79
N LEU A 22 -26.80 14.51 -5.55
CA LEU A 22 -26.12 13.25 -5.28
C LEU A 22 -26.94 12.05 -5.77
N ASP A 23 -28.25 12.06 -5.51
CA ASP A 23 -29.16 11.00 -5.94
C ASP A 23 -29.34 10.97 -7.46
N ASP A 24 -29.43 12.12 -8.12
CA ASP A 24 -29.43 12.23 -9.58
C ASP A 24 -28.18 11.58 -10.19
N LEU A 25 -27.00 11.91 -9.67
CA LEU A 25 -25.73 11.35 -10.13
C LEU A 25 -25.67 9.83 -9.91
N ARG A 26 -26.20 9.33 -8.79
CA ARG A 26 -26.28 7.90 -8.53
C ARG A 26 -27.21 7.20 -9.52
N ALA A 27 -28.38 7.77 -9.79
CA ALA A 27 -29.32 7.23 -10.76
C ALA A 27 -28.70 7.20 -12.17
N GLU A 28 -28.02 8.27 -12.57
CA GLU A 28 -27.32 8.36 -13.84
C GLU A 28 -26.22 7.29 -13.98
N MET A 29 -25.36 7.14 -12.96
CA MET A 29 -24.29 6.13 -12.98
C MET A 29 -24.84 4.71 -12.95
N TRP A 30 -25.94 4.47 -12.24
CA TRP A 30 -26.64 3.18 -12.24
C TRP A 30 -27.20 2.83 -13.62
N GLN A 31 -27.87 3.77 -14.28
CA GLN A 31 -28.41 3.57 -15.63
C GLN A 31 -27.30 3.30 -16.65
N ARG A 32 -26.18 4.03 -16.57
CA ARG A 32 -25.01 3.79 -17.42
C ARG A 32 -24.40 2.40 -17.18
N LEU A 33 -24.26 1.99 -15.92
CA LEU A 33 -23.75 0.67 -15.58
C LEU A 33 -24.67 -0.45 -16.10
N ASP A 34 -25.98 -0.30 -15.92
CA ASP A 34 -26.97 -1.27 -16.39
C ASP A 34 -26.96 -1.38 -17.91
N THR A 35 -26.89 -0.25 -18.63
CA THR A 35 -26.75 -0.20 -20.09
C THR A 35 -25.50 -0.95 -20.58
N VAL A 36 -24.35 -0.71 -19.94
CA VAL A 36 -23.08 -1.38 -20.27
C VAL A 36 -23.13 -2.89 -20.02
N ARG A 37 -23.82 -3.33 -18.95
CA ARG A 37 -23.99 -4.75 -18.62
C ARG A 37 -25.00 -5.44 -19.54
N ALA A 38 -26.10 -4.77 -19.86
CA ALA A 38 -27.16 -5.28 -20.73
C ALA A 38 -26.70 -5.50 -22.18
N ALA A 39 -25.68 -4.79 -22.64
CA ALA A 39 -25.09 -4.98 -23.98
C ALA A 39 -24.53 -6.40 -24.23
N GLY A 40 -24.34 -7.22 -23.18
CA GLY A 40 -23.92 -8.63 -23.31
C GLY A 40 -22.45 -8.79 -23.72
N SER A 41 -21.98 -10.03 -23.92
CA SER A 41 -20.56 -10.37 -24.22
C SER A 41 -20.26 -10.50 -25.73
N HIS A 42 -20.93 -9.74 -26.57
CA HIS A 42 -20.77 -9.78 -28.02
C HIS A 42 -19.71 -8.75 -28.49
N GLY A 43 -19.03 -9.02 -29.60
CA GLY A 43 -18.02 -8.12 -30.16
C GLY A 43 -16.57 -8.61 -30.05
N SER A 44 -15.65 -7.78 -30.55
CA SER A 44 -14.20 -8.06 -30.57
C SER A 44 -13.60 -8.08 -29.15
N PRO A 45 -12.43 -8.70 -28.93
CA PRO A 45 -11.73 -8.65 -27.65
C PRO A 45 -11.53 -7.22 -27.11
N THR A 46 -11.27 -6.25 -27.99
CA THR A 46 -11.14 -4.83 -27.63
C THR A 46 -12.43 -4.25 -27.06
N GLN A 47 -13.56 -4.50 -27.71
CA GLN A 47 -14.88 -4.02 -27.26
C GLN A 47 -15.26 -4.60 -25.89
N ARG A 48 -14.90 -5.86 -25.63
CA ARG A 48 -15.09 -6.49 -24.31
C ARG A 48 -14.25 -5.80 -23.24
N SER A 49 -12.97 -5.54 -23.53
CA SER A 49 -12.06 -4.86 -22.61
C SER A 49 -12.51 -3.42 -22.31
N GLU A 50 -12.97 -2.69 -23.33
CA GLU A 50 -13.52 -1.34 -23.16
C GLU A 50 -14.77 -1.36 -22.29
N ARG A 51 -15.70 -2.28 -22.56
CA ARG A 51 -16.92 -2.48 -21.75
C ARG A 51 -16.58 -2.78 -20.28
N ASP A 52 -15.66 -3.70 -20.02
CA ASP A 52 -15.27 -4.07 -18.66
C ASP A 52 -14.59 -2.89 -17.95
N SER A 53 -13.84 -2.07 -18.69
CA SER A 53 -13.25 -0.83 -18.17
C SER A 53 -14.31 0.21 -17.79
N PHE A 54 -15.32 0.42 -18.64
CA PHE A 54 -16.45 1.31 -18.34
C PHE A 54 -17.30 0.80 -17.18
N ALA A 55 -17.59 -0.50 -17.12
CA ALA A 55 -18.32 -1.11 -16.00
C ALA A 55 -17.58 -0.87 -14.68
N THR A 56 -16.28 -1.18 -14.65
CA THR A 56 -15.42 -0.93 -13.47
C THR A 56 -15.40 0.56 -13.10
N MET A 57 -15.32 1.47 -14.08
CA MET A 57 -15.35 2.91 -13.86
C MET A 57 -16.67 3.35 -13.18
N TYR A 58 -17.82 2.90 -13.69
CA TYR A 58 -19.12 3.25 -13.11
C TYR A 58 -19.35 2.61 -11.75
N GLU A 59 -18.92 1.37 -11.53
CA GLU A 59 -18.97 0.69 -10.22
C GLU A 59 -18.14 1.43 -9.17
N ASN A 60 -16.92 1.86 -9.52
CA ASN A 60 -16.07 2.65 -8.64
C ASN A 60 -16.71 4.00 -8.30
N ARG A 61 -17.28 4.68 -9.30
CA ARG A 61 -17.98 5.96 -9.07
C ARG A 61 -19.22 5.79 -8.20
N LEU A 62 -20.02 4.74 -8.40
CA LEU A 62 -21.17 4.44 -7.54
C LEU A 62 -20.74 4.14 -6.10
N THR A 63 -19.67 3.39 -5.92
CA THR A 63 -19.10 3.10 -4.59
C THR A 63 -18.70 4.39 -3.87
N GLN A 64 -18.00 5.29 -4.57
CA GLN A 64 -17.64 6.60 -4.05
C GLN A 64 -18.86 7.47 -3.71
N LEU A 65 -19.89 7.51 -4.57
CA LEU A 65 -21.09 8.30 -4.30
C LEU A 65 -21.89 7.74 -3.13
N ARG A 66 -21.91 6.42 -2.91
CA ARG A 66 -22.59 5.78 -1.78
C ARG A 66 -21.90 6.04 -0.45
N SER A 67 -20.58 6.13 -0.45
CA SER A 67 -19.82 6.23 0.79
C SER A 67 -19.92 7.59 1.48
N VAL A 68 -20.43 8.61 0.77
CA VAL A 68 -20.63 9.98 1.28
C VAL A 68 -22.10 10.30 1.60
N GLU A 69 -22.92 9.27 1.80
CA GLU A 69 -24.32 9.43 2.21
C GLU A 69 -24.44 10.17 3.55
N ASP A 70 -23.60 9.82 4.52
CA ASP A 70 -23.63 10.43 5.84
C ASP A 70 -22.82 11.73 5.86
N ARG A 71 -23.43 12.81 6.36
CA ARG A 71 -22.78 14.11 6.58
C ARG A 71 -22.13 14.66 5.30
N LEU A 72 -22.88 14.67 4.20
CA LEU A 72 -22.41 15.16 2.89
C LEU A 72 -21.93 16.61 2.97
N VAL A 73 -22.73 17.46 3.61
CA VAL A 73 -22.46 18.88 3.87
C VAL A 73 -22.15 19.03 5.35
N PHE A 74 -21.09 19.77 5.69
CA PHE A 74 -20.73 20.01 7.09
C PHE A 74 -20.36 21.46 7.39
N GLY A 75 -20.30 22.32 6.38
CA GLY A 75 -20.05 23.72 6.62
C GLY A 75 -20.33 24.62 5.43
N ARG A 76 -20.25 25.92 5.69
CA ARG A 76 -20.44 26.99 4.72
C ARG A 76 -19.47 28.12 5.01
N LEU A 77 -18.97 28.76 3.96
CA LEU A 77 -18.22 30.00 4.02
C LEU A 77 -19.06 31.12 3.42
N ASP A 78 -19.12 32.24 4.11
CA ASP A 78 -19.72 33.48 3.63
C ASP A 78 -18.58 34.46 3.29
N ALA A 79 -18.62 35.03 2.08
CA ALA A 79 -17.64 35.99 1.59
C ALA A 79 -18.15 37.43 1.64
N LYS A 80 -17.24 38.42 1.60
CA LYS A 80 -17.55 39.86 1.64
C LYS A 80 -18.50 40.33 0.53
N ASN A 81 -18.43 39.68 -0.63
CA ASN A 81 -19.29 39.98 -1.79
C ASN A 81 -20.70 39.37 -1.68
N GLY A 82 -21.00 38.65 -0.59
CA GLY A 82 -22.28 37.96 -0.37
C GLY A 82 -22.32 36.54 -0.91
N ASP A 83 -21.25 36.06 -1.54
CA ASP A 83 -21.20 34.69 -2.04
C ASP A 83 -21.14 33.67 -0.89
N ARG A 84 -21.80 32.54 -1.12
CA ARG A 84 -21.88 31.42 -0.17
C ARG A 84 -21.28 30.18 -0.79
N HIS A 85 -20.31 29.60 -0.11
CA HIS A 85 -19.67 28.36 -0.54
C HIS A 85 -19.91 27.26 0.47
N TYR A 86 -20.71 26.27 0.09
CA TYR A 86 -20.91 25.07 0.90
C TYR A 86 -19.71 24.14 0.78
N ILE A 87 -19.29 23.58 1.90
CA ILE A 87 -18.16 22.67 2.03
C ILE A 87 -18.67 21.29 2.41
N GLY A 88 -18.17 20.27 1.71
CA GLY A 88 -18.59 18.90 1.89
C GLY A 88 -17.55 17.87 1.53
N ARG A 89 -17.94 16.60 1.64
CA ARG A 89 -17.04 15.46 1.42
C ARG A 89 -16.61 15.29 -0.03
N ILE A 90 -17.47 15.71 -0.97
CA ILE A 90 -17.23 15.63 -2.41
C ILE A 90 -17.64 16.94 -3.08
N GLY A 91 -17.04 17.20 -4.24
CA GLY A 91 -17.48 18.25 -5.13
C GLY A 91 -18.77 17.84 -5.86
N LEU A 92 -19.79 18.70 -5.80
CA LEU A 92 -21.03 18.57 -6.58
C LEU A 92 -21.25 19.85 -7.38
N SER A 93 -21.62 19.69 -8.65
CA SER A 93 -21.99 20.79 -9.54
C SER A 93 -23.37 20.54 -10.15
N SER A 94 -24.07 21.62 -10.48
CA SER A 94 -25.29 21.58 -11.27
C SER A 94 -25.00 21.06 -12.70
N PRO A 95 -26.03 20.71 -13.48
CA PRO A 95 -25.87 20.42 -14.91
C PRO A 95 -25.19 21.57 -15.69
N ASP A 96 -25.43 22.81 -15.28
CA ASP A 96 -24.83 24.02 -15.87
C ASP A 96 -23.43 24.33 -15.33
N HIS A 97 -22.83 23.39 -14.59
CA HIS A 97 -21.48 23.45 -14.02
C HIS A 97 -21.30 24.50 -12.91
N GLU A 98 -22.40 24.97 -12.32
CA GLU A 98 -22.34 25.82 -11.12
C GLU A 98 -21.99 24.96 -9.89
N PRO A 99 -21.08 25.40 -9.02
CA PRO A 99 -20.72 24.66 -7.81
C PRO A 99 -21.90 24.66 -6.82
N ILE A 100 -22.37 23.46 -6.46
CA ILE A 100 -23.37 23.26 -5.40
C ILE A 100 -22.67 22.97 -4.07
N LEU A 101 -21.60 22.16 -4.13
CA LEU A 101 -20.83 21.74 -2.96
C LEU A 101 -19.35 21.69 -3.34
N THR A 102 -18.51 22.32 -2.53
CA THR A 102 -17.05 22.32 -2.68
C THR A 102 -16.46 21.15 -1.90
N ASP A 103 -15.62 20.36 -2.55
CA ASP A 103 -14.86 19.29 -1.89
C ASP A 103 -13.90 19.88 -0.86
N TRP A 104 -13.89 19.35 0.36
CA TRP A 104 -13.01 19.78 1.44
C TRP A 104 -11.51 19.76 1.08
N ARG A 105 -11.12 18.94 0.10
CA ARG A 105 -9.73 18.80 -0.37
C ARG A 105 -9.34 19.89 -1.35
N ALA A 106 -10.30 20.57 -1.96
CA ALA A 106 -10.04 21.65 -2.90
C ALA A 106 -9.32 22.83 -2.21
N GLU A 107 -8.49 23.57 -2.96
CA GLU A 107 -7.88 24.81 -2.45
C GLU A 107 -8.95 25.85 -2.08
N ALA A 108 -10.08 25.86 -2.79
CA ALA A 108 -11.21 26.74 -2.47
C ALA A 108 -11.84 26.47 -1.09
N ALA A 109 -11.67 25.25 -0.53
CA ALA A 109 -12.13 24.91 0.80
C ALA A 109 -11.12 25.24 1.91
N ARG A 110 -9.88 25.60 1.56
CA ARG A 110 -8.80 25.87 2.53
C ARG A 110 -9.13 26.94 3.56
N PRO A 111 -9.81 28.06 3.22
CA PRO A 111 -10.20 29.06 4.22
C PRO A 111 -11.10 28.49 5.32
N PHE A 112 -11.86 27.41 5.05
CA PHE A 112 -12.68 26.75 6.07
C PHE A 112 -11.85 26.23 7.25
N TYR A 113 -10.57 25.90 7.05
CA TYR A 113 -9.70 25.38 8.11
C TYR A 113 -8.67 26.39 8.60
N GLU A 114 -8.10 27.18 7.69
CA GLU A 114 -6.96 28.05 8.02
C GLU A 114 -7.35 29.49 8.32
N ALA A 115 -8.55 29.95 7.91
CA ALA A 115 -8.94 31.33 8.12
C ALA A 115 -9.11 31.63 9.61
N THR A 116 -8.50 32.74 10.04
CA THR A 116 -8.60 33.29 11.40
C THR A 116 -9.10 34.73 11.33
N PRO A 117 -9.59 35.33 12.43
CA PRO A 117 -9.99 36.74 12.43
C PRO A 117 -8.89 37.71 12.00
N SER A 118 -7.61 37.34 12.20
CA SER A 118 -6.45 38.13 11.76
C SER A 118 -5.99 37.84 10.32
N ASN A 119 -6.42 36.72 9.73
CA ASN A 119 -6.02 36.28 8.40
C ASN A 119 -7.16 35.50 7.71
N HIS A 120 -8.23 36.22 7.38
CA HIS A 120 -9.45 35.64 6.80
C HIS A 120 -9.60 35.87 5.28
N GLY A 121 -8.75 36.70 4.68
CA GLY A 121 -8.93 37.14 3.29
C GLY A 121 -10.30 37.79 3.08
N ASP A 122 -11.07 37.26 2.13
CA ASP A 122 -12.42 37.71 1.78
C ASP A 122 -13.55 37.00 2.55
N ILE A 123 -13.21 36.05 3.43
CA ILE A 123 -14.21 35.32 4.22
C ILE A 123 -14.61 36.17 5.43
N VAL A 124 -15.92 36.33 5.62
CA VAL A 124 -16.49 37.08 6.76
C VAL A 124 -16.96 36.16 7.88
N MET A 125 -17.50 34.99 7.53
CA MET A 125 -18.04 34.04 8.50
C MET A 125 -17.87 32.61 8.00
N ARG A 126 -17.64 31.72 8.96
CA ARG A 126 -17.67 30.27 8.78
C ARG A 126 -18.85 29.72 9.58
N ARG A 127 -19.68 28.91 8.93
CA ARG A 127 -20.77 28.17 9.57
C ARG A 127 -20.46 26.68 9.58
N HIS A 128 -20.60 26.05 10.73
CA HIS A 128 -20.61 24.60 10.88
C HIS A 128 -22.05 24.09 10.85
N ILE A 129 -22.30 23.03 10.07
CA ILE A 129 -23.63 22.45 9.87
C ILE A 129 -23.59 21.02 10.39
N THR A 130 -24.43 20.72 11.37
CA THR A 130 -24.56 19.38 11.96
C THR A 130 -25.74 18.65 11.34
N LEU A 131 -25.45 17.50 10.72
CA LEU A 131 -26.47 16.64 10.13
C LEU A 131 -26.73 15.39 10.97
N SER A 132 -28.00 15.02 11.10
CA SER A 132 -28.45 13.67 11.44
C SER A 132 -28.98 13.02 10.18
N PHE A 133 -28.20 12.11 9.58
CA PHE A 133 -28.41 11.64 8.21
C PHE A 133 -28.49 12.82 7.22
N ARG A 134 -29.68 13.12 6.70
CA ARG A 134 -29.94 14.21 5.76
C ARG A 134 -30.61 15.44 6.40
N GLU A 135 -30.94 15.38 7.69
CA GLU A 135 -31.61 16.47 8.40
C GLU A 135 -30.61 17.36 9.12
N VAL A 136 -30.77 18.68 8.97
CA VAL A 136 -30.00 19.70 9.70
C VAL A 136 -30.53 19.80 11.13
N VAL A 137 -29.70 19.35 12.08
CA VAL A 137 -30.05 19.35 13.51
C VAL A 137 -29.38 20.47 14.30
N GLY A 138 -28.41 21.15 13.70
CA GLY A 138 -27.73 22.26 14.35
C GLY A 138 -26.86 23.07 13.40
N VAL A 139 -26.74 24.36 13.70
CA VAL A 139 -25.83 25.30 13.03
C VAL A 139 -25.06 26.11 14.08
N GLU A 140 -23.81 26.42 13.77
CA GLU A 140 -22.93 27.23 14.60
C GLU A 140 -22.13 28.19 13.71
N ASP A 141 -22.05 29.46 14.12
CA ASP A 141 -21.38 30.51 13.37
C ASP A 141 -20.12 30.98 14.09
N GLU A 142 -19.05 31.10 13.32
CA GLU A 142 -17.81 31.75 13.71
C GLU A 142 -17.57 32.95 12.79
N VAL A 143 -17.69 34.14 13.37
CA VAL A 143 -17.46 35.38 12.63
C VAL A 143 -15.97 35.69 12.64
N LEU A 144 -15.39 35.78 11.44
CA LEU A 144 -13.98 36.06 11.23
C LEU A 144 -13.74 37.55 11.09
N ASP A 145 -14.63 38.27 10.40
CA ASP A 145 -14.57 39.73 10.30
C ASP A 145 -15.41 40.40 11.41
N VAL A 146 -14.73 40.81 12.49
CA VAL A 146 -15.34 41.40 13.69
C VAL A 146 -16.00 42.77 13.42
N HIS A 147 -15.72 43.38 12.27
CA HIS A 147 -16.33 44.65 11.87
C HIS A 147 -17.50 44.46 10.89
N SER A 148 -17.83 43.23 10.53
CA SER A 148 -18.95 42.93 9.64
C SER A 148 -20.30 43.01 10.37
N ASP A 149 -21.35 43.39 9.62
CA ASP A 149 -22.72 43.38 10.12
C ASP A 149 -23.19 41.97 10.54
N GLN A 150 -22.48 40.92 10.12
CA GLN A 150 -22.75 39.53 10.48
C GLN A 150 -22.50 39.25 11.98
N VAL A 151 -21.67 40.04 12.67
CA VAL A 151 -21.49 39.92 14.13
C VAL A 151 -22.80 40.14 14.88
N GLY A 152 -23.55 41.17 14.51
CA GLY A 152 -24.86 41.48 15.11
C GLY A 152 -25.92 40.43 14.76
N GLN A 153 -25.87 39.88 13.55
CA GLN A 153 -26.79 38.84 13.08
C GLN A 153 -26.57 37.50 13.78
N ALA A 154 -25.31 37.03 13.87
CA ALA A 154 -24.98 35.77 14.55
C ALA A 154 -25.24 35.85 16.06
N SER A 155 -24.92 36.98 16.69
CA SER A 155 -25.19 37.21 18.13
C SER A 155 -26.68 37.22 18.45
N SER A 156 -27.49 37.89 17.62
CA SER A 156 -28.96 37.92 17.79
C SER A 156 -29.64 36.60 17.43
N ALA A 157 -29.03 35.78 16.57
CA ALA A 157 -29.49 34.45 16.23
C ALA A 157 -29.12 33.36 17.25
N GLY A 158 -28.18 33.65 18.17
CA GLY A 158 -27.71 32.71 19.17
C GLY A 158 -26.80 31.61 18.62
N THR A 159 -26.17 31.83 17.45
CA THR A 159 -25.29 30.86 16.78
C THR A 159 -23.81 31.06 17.05
N LEU A 160 -23.44 32.17 17.70
CA LEU A 160 -22.05 32.57 17.90
C LEU A 160 -21.35 31.67 18.95
N THR A 161 -20.59 30.66 18.49
CA THR A 161 -19.81 29.75 19.35
C THR A 161 -18.55 29.26 18.63
N GLY A 162 -17.37 29.46 19.24
CA GLY A 162 -16.09 29.18 18.56
C GLY A 162 -15.60 27.72 18.58
N GLU A 163 -16.26 26.80 19.28
CA GLU A 163 -15.75 25.41 19.47
C GLU A 163 -16.83 24.31 19.54
N GLY A 164 -18.10 24.60 19.24
CA GLY A 164 -19.20 23.68 19.49
C GLY A 164 -19.14 22.40 18.65
N ALA A 165 -18.77 22.48 17.37
CA ALA A 165 -18.58 21.32 16.49
C ALA A 165 -17.48 20.36 17.01
N LEU A 166 -16.40 20.89 17.59
CA LEU A 166 -15.35 20.08 18.21
C LEU A 166 -15.85 19.42 19.49
N LEU A 167 -16.56 20.15 20.36
CA LEU A 167 -17.14 19.63 21.60
C LEU A 167 -18.26 18.59 21.34
N ALA A 168 -19.08 18.80 20.32
CA ALA A 168 -20.09 17.86 19.85
C ALA A 168 -19.46 16.57 19.32
N SER A 169 -18.37 16.69 18.56
CA SER A 169 -17.55 15.54 18.13
C SER A 169 -16.97 14.77 19.31
N LEU A 170 -16.42 15.48 20.31
CA LEU A 170 -15.84 14.88 21.52
C LEU A 170 -16.87 14.17 22.41
N SER A 171 -18.12 14.65 22.44
CA SER A 171 -19.22 14.08 23.23
C SER A 171 -19.97 12.96 22.52
N SER A 172 -19.68 12.71 21.25
CA SER A 172 -20.31 11.62 20.47
C SER A 172 -19.95 10.23 21.02
N ARG A 173 -20.92 9.31 21.02
CA ARG A 173 -20.68 7.93 21.47
C ARG A 173 -19.72 7.22 20.51
N ARG A 174 -18.68 6.60 21.08
CA ARG A 174 -17.77 5.75 20.32
C ARG A 174 -18.48 4.46 19.91
N THR A 175 -18.58 4.21 18.61
CA THR A 175 -19.29 3.06 18.01
C THR A 175 -18.39 1.83 17.82
N GLY A 176 -17.21 1.81 18.44
CA GLY A 176 -16.19 0.77 18.20
C GLY A 176 -15.46 0.92 16.86
N LYS A 177 -15.80 1.93 16.06
CA LYS A 177 -15.11 2.34 14.84
C LYS A 177 -14.70 3.80 14.90
N MET A 178 -13.71 4.15 14.09
CA MET A 178 -13.25 5.51 13.97
C MET A 178 -14.20 6.32 13.10
N THR A 179 -14.65 7.47 13.60
CA THR A 179 -15.31 8.48 12.79
C THR A 179 -14.25 9.37 12.12
N ASP A 180 -14.52 9.83 10.91
CA ASP A 180 -13.69 10.89 10.33
C ASP A 180 -13.82 12.20 11.11
N ILE A 181 -12.90 13.12 10.83
CA ILE A 181 -12.77 14.39 11.56
C ILE A 181 -12.92 15.59 10.63
N VAL A 182 -13.40 15.41 9.40
CA VAL A 182 -13.32 16.43 8.33
C VAL A 182 -13.89 17.77 8.80
N ALA A 183 -15.07 17.75 9.42
CA ALA A 183 -15.74 18.96 9.91
C ALA A 183 -15.02 19.67 11.07
N THR A 184 -14.07 18.99 11.73
CA THR A 184 -13.37 19.44 12.93
C THR A 184 -11.85 19.51 12.75
N ILE A 185 -11.35 19.40 11.51
CA ILE A 185 -9.92 19.53 11.23
C ILE A 185 -9.46 20.91 11.70
N GLN A 186 -8.41 20.93 12.50
CA GLN A 186 -7.79 22.17 12.99
C GLN A 186 -6.75 22.68 12.00
N ALA A 187 -6.44 23.99 12.01
CA ALA A 187 -5.49 24.60 11.08
C ALA A 187 -4.10 23.92 11.07
N GLU A 188 -3.60 23.52 12.24
CA GLU A 188 -2.35 22.77 12.38
C GLU A 188 -2.40 21.36 11.76
N GLN A 189 -3.56 20.71 11.83
CA GLN A 189 -3.81 19.40 11.23
C GLN A 189 -3.93 19.53 9.71
N ASP A 190 -4.65 20.54 9.21
CA ASP A 190 -4.79 20.82 7.77
C ASP A 190 -3.41 21.08 7.12
N ARG A 191 -2.54 21.83 7.79
CA ARG A 191 -1.16 22.04 7.32
C ARG A 191 -0.38 20.74 7.15
N ILE A 192 -0.57 19.76 8.04
CA ILE A 192 0.05 18.42 7.94
C ILE A 192 -0.62 17.61 6.81
N ILE A 193 -1.94 17.69 6.69
CA ILE A 193 -2.71 17.01 5.65
C ILE A 193 -2.26 17.49 4.26
N ARG A 194 -2.08 18.79 4.08
CA ARG A 194 -1.74 19.42 2.80
C ARG A 194 -0.25 19.52 2.50
N SER A 195 0.64 19.06 3.39
CA SER A 195 2.08 19.16 3.14
C SER A 195 2.51 18.36 1.89
N ASP A 196 3.59 18.79 1.23
CA ASP A 196 4.09 18.19 -0.02
C ASP A 196 4.25 16.65 0.08
N MET A 197 3.88 15.94 -1.00
CA MET A 197 3.99 14.49 -1.13
C MET A 197 5.45 14.02 -1.24
N ASN A 198 6.37 14.85 -1.72
CA ASN A 198 7.75 14.47 -2.04
C ASN A 198 8.69 14.37 -0.81
N ARG A 199 8.14 14.34 0.40
CA ARG A 199 8.92 14.33 1.65
C ARG A 199 8.35 13.33 2.63
N ALA A 200 9.22 12.66 3.38
CA ALA A 200 8.82 11.89 4.54
C ALA A 200 8.30 12.84 5.63
N VAL A 201 7.10 12.59 6.13
CA VAL A 201 6.46 13.38 7.18
C VAL A 201 6.28 12.52 8.41
N VAL A 202 6.82 12.96 9.54
CA VAL A 202 6.66 12.31 10.85
C VAL A 202 5.68 13.13 11.67
N VAL A 203 4.53 12.55 12.00
CA VAL A 203 3.50 13.20 12.83
C VAL A 203 3.63 12.70 14.26
N GLN A 204 4.21 13.53 15.12
CA GLN A 204 4.37 13.26 16.56
C GLN A 204 3.41 14.13 17.36
N GLY A 205 2.80 13.56 18.41
CA GLY A 205 1.85 14.26 19.26
C GLY A 205 1.34 13.37 20.39
N GLY A 206 0.76 13.99 21.43
CA GLY A 206 0.26 13.30 22.61
C GLY A 206 -0.90 12.32 22.33
N PRO A 207 -1.25 11.45 23.29
CA PRO A 207 -2.48 10.64 23.19
C PRO A 207 -3.70 11.53 22.93
N GLY A 208 -4.60 11.08 22.06
CA GLY A 208 -5.85 11.80 21.76
C GLY A 208 -5.76 12.96 20.74
N THR A 209 -4.58 13.37 20.30
CA THR A 209 -4.42 14.51 19.36
C THR A 209 -4.79 14.22 17.90
N GLY A 210 -5.54 13.14 17.62
CA GLY A 210 -6.03 12.84 16.27
C GLY A 210 -4.99 12.39 15.23
N LYS A 211 -3.76 12.02 15.61
CA LYS A 211 -2.67 11.65 14.66
C LYS A 211 -3.08 10.67 13.56
N THR A 212 -3.75 9.58 13.94
CA THR A 212 -4.23 8.58 12.98
C THR A 212 -5.25 9.19 12.01
N ALA A 213 -6.12 10.06 12.51
CA ALA A 213 -7.09 10.77 11.70
C ALA A 213 -6.38 11.66 10.68
N VAL A 214 -5.43 12.47 11.14
CA VAL A 214 -4.60 13.35 10.30
C VAL A 214 -3.88 12.54 9.21
N ALA A 215 -3.29 11.39 9.55
CA ALA A 215 -2.61 10.54 8.57
C ALA A 215 -3.56 9.98 7.49
N LEU A 216 -4.77 9.56 7.88
CA LEU A 216 -5.78 9.05 6.93
C LEU A 216 -6.35 10.17 6.05
N HIS A 217 -6.62 11.34 6.62
CA HIS A 217 -7.09 12.49 5.85
C HIS A 217 -5.99 13.00 4.91
N ARG A 218 -4.72 12.95 5.32
CA ARG A 218 -3.57 13.18 4.44
C ARG A 218 -3.57 12.22 3.26
N ALA A 219 -3.77 10.92 3.48
CA ALA A 219 -3.86 9.96 2.39
C ALA A 219 -5.00 10.29 1.42
N ALA A 220 -6.19 10.65 1.93
CA ALA A 220 -7.32 11.06 1.11
C ALA A 220 -7.06 12.36 0.32
N TYR A 221 -6.39 13.33 0.92
CA TYR A 221 -5.96 14.57 0.25
C TYR A 221 -4.96 14.26 -0.87
N LEU A 222 -3.95 13.44 -0.61
CA LEU A 222 -2.95 13.07 -1.62
C LEU A 222 -3.58 12.30 -2.79
N LEU A 223 -4.51 11.37 -2.52
CA LEU A 223 -5.25 10.65 -3.57
C LEU A 223 -6.08 11.57 -4.45
N TYR A 224 -6.65 12.63 -3.88
CA TYR A 224 -7.37 13.66 -4.63
C TYR A 224 -6.43 14.54 -5.46
N THR A 225 -5.44 15.16 -4.82
CA THR A 225 -4.56 16.17 -5.42
C THR A 225 -3.58 15.56 -6.42
N HIS A 226 -3.11 14.33 -6.16
CA HIS A 226 -2.14 13.61 -6.99
C HIS A 226 -2.73 12.37 -7.67
N ARG A 227 -4.03 12.41 -7.98
CA ARG A 227 -4.80 11.31 -8.56
C ARG A 227 -4.09 10.60 -9.71
N ARG A 228 -3.57 11.34 -10.70
CA ARG A 228 -2.87 10.77 -11.87
C ARG A 228 -1.65 9.93 -11.50
N THR A 229 -0.93 10.32 -10.44
CA THR A 229 0.28 9.62 -9.98
C THR A 229 -0.08 8.42 -9.11
N LEU A 230 -1.07 8.56 -8.23
CA LEU A 230 -1.42 7.54 -7.24
C LEU A 230 -2.43 6.51 -7.73
N GLU A 231 -3.22 6.79 -8.77
CA GLU A 231 -4.14 5.80 -9.38
C GLU A 231 -3.41 4.52 -9.81
N ARG A 232 -2.12 4.62 -10.19
CA ARG A 232 -1.31 3.47 -10.62
C ARG A 232 -0.56 2.78 -9.49
N SER A 233 -0.29 3.49 -8.39
CA SER A 233 0.60 3.03 -7.32
C SER A 233 -0.15 2.65 -6.03
N GLY A 234 -1.38 3.14 -5.85
CA GLY A 234 -2.18 2.95 -4.64
C GLY A 234 -1.59 3.61 -3.39
N VAL A 235 -2.25 3.42 -2.26
CA VAL A 235 -1.74 3.80 -0.92
C VAL A 235 -1.69 2.56 -0.04
N LEU A 236 -0.54 2.31 0.59
CA LEU A 236 -0.37 1.23 1.58
C LEU A 236 -0.43 1.80 3.00
N VAL A 237 -1.43 1.37 3.77
CA VAL A 237 -1.55 1.67 5.20
C VAL A 237 -1.07 0.45 5.99
N VAL A 238 0.03 0.62 6.73
CA VAL A 238 0.56 -0.44 7.60
C VAL A 238 0.12 -0.20 9.04
N GLY A 239 -0.71 -1.11 9.56
CA GLY A 239 -1.23 -1.06 10.93
C GLY A 239 -0.50 -2.02 11.88
N PRO A 240 -0.58 -1.78 13.20
CA PRO A 240 0.00 -2.67 14.21
C PRO A 240 -0.76 -3.99 14.36
N SER A 241 -2.05 -4.03 14.02
CA SER A 241 -2.92 -5.22 14.13
C SER A 241 -4.12 -5.13 13.20
N SER A 242 -4.73 -6.27 12.88
CA SER A 242 -5.96 -6.33 12.07
C SER A 242 -7.13 -5.65 12.78
N ALA A 243 -7.21 -5.71 14.11
CA ALA A 243 -8.23 -5.00 14.89
C ALA A 243 -8.10 -3.47 14.75
N PHE A 244 -6.87 -2.95 14.74
CA PHE A 244 -6.64 -1.53 14.48
C PHE A 244 -7.02 -1.15 13.05
N LEU A 245 -6.66 -1.99 12.06
CA LEU A 245 -7.03 -1.75 10.68
C LEU A 245 -8.56 -1.74 10.49
N HIS A 246 -9.27 -2.66 11.15
CA HIS A 246 -10.74 -2.69 11.15
C HIS A 246 -11.35 -1.46 11.84
N TYR A 247 -10.72 -0.98 12.91
CA TYR A 247 -11.15 0.25 13.58
C TYR A 247 -11.09 1.47 12.65
N ILE A 248 -10.08 1.55 11.77
CA ILE A 248 -9.90 2.69 10.84
C ILE A 248 -10.50 2.46 9.44
N ASP A 249 -11.01 1.26 9.15
CA ASP A 249 -11.36 0.85 7.77
C ASP A 249 -12.47 1.68 7.12
N GLN A 250 -13.28 2.39 7.91
CA GLN A 250 -14.37 3.22 7.40
C GLN A 250 -13.96 4.65 7.04
N VAL A 251 -12.83 5.15 7.55
CA VAL A 251 -12.47 6.57 7.40
C VAL A 251 -12.17 6.93 5.94
N LEU A 252 -11.37 6.12 5.25
CA LEU A 252 -11.01 6.41 3.85
C LEU A 252 -12.18 6.16 2.88
N PRO A 253 -12.93 5.05 3.00
CA PRO A 253 -14.15 4.87 2.24
C PRO A 253 -15.16 6.00 2.45
N SER A 254 -15.38 6.47 3.70
CA SER A 254 -16.32 7.58 3.97
C SER A 254 -15.87 8.92 3.39
N LEU A 255 -14.64 9.00 2.88
CA LEU A 255 -14.10 10.14 2.13
C LEU A 255 -14.11 9.93 0.61
N GLY A 256 -14.66 8.79 0.15
CA GLY A 256 -14.80 8.46 -1.26
C GLY A 256 -13.58 7.80 -1.89
N GLU A 257 -12.67 7.24 -1.09
CA GLU A 257 -11.41 6.65 -1.57
C GLU A 257 -11.43 5.12 -1.61
N THR A 258 -11.07 4.54 -2.76
CA THR A 258 -11.05 3.08 -3.01
C THR A 258 -9.67 2.51 -3.28
N GLY A 259 -8.64 3.36 -3.44
CA GLY A 259 -7.27 2.97 -3.83
C GLY A 259 -6.32 2.62 -2.67
N VAL A 260 -6.85 2.16 -1.53
CA VAL A 260 -6.05 1.93 -0.32
C VAL A 260 -6.00 0.46 0.06
N VAL A 261 -4.78 -0.03 0.24
CA VAL A 261 -4.49 -1.37 0.75
C VAL A 261 -4.04 -1.25 2.19
N SER A 262 -4.70 -1.97 3.09
CA SER A 262 -4.35 -2.01 4.50
C SER A 262 -3.74 -3.37 4.83
N ARG A 263 -2.53 -3.38 5.41
CA ARG A 263 -1.84 -4.60 5.84
C ARG A 263 -1.23 -4.42 7.22
N THR A 264 -0.97 -5.52 7.91
CA THR A 264 -0.11 -5.55 9.09
C THR A 264 1.30 -5.97 8.70
N ILE A 265 2.24 -5.90 9.64
CA ILE A 265 3.56 -6.49 9.39
C ILE A 265 3.48 -8.01 9.20
N SER A 266 2.53 -8.70 9.85
CA SER A 266 2.43 -10.17 9.78
C SER A 266 2.01 -10.68 8.40
N ASP A 267 1.33 -9.87 7.61
CA ASP A 267 0.82 -10.19 6.28
C ASP A 267 1.26 -9.15 5.24
N LEU A 268 2.41 -8.50 5.45
CA LEU A 268 2.92 -7.47 4.54
C LEU A 268 3.22 -8.04 3.15
N ILE A 269 3.80 -9.26 3.10
CA ILE A 269 4.09 -9.97 1.86
C ILE A 269 2.82 -10.68 1.36
N PRO A 270 2.36 -10.45 0.11
CA PRO A 270 1.21 -11.14 -0.44
C PRO A 270 1.35 -12.67 -0.41
N GLY A 271 0.31 -13.37 0.05
CA GLY A 271 0.29 -14.83 0.13
C GLY A 271 1.02 -15.43 1.34
N ILE A 272 1.66 -14.61 2.18
CA ILE A 272 2.33 -15.06 3.42
C ILE A 272 1.63 -14.44 4.62
N THR A 273 1.39 -15.24 5.65
CA THR A 273 0.85 -14.77 6.93
C THR A 273 1.62 -15.39 8.08
N ALA A 274 2.28 -14.56 8.87
CA ALA A 274 2.88 -14.95 10.13
C ALA A 274 1.80 -15.15 11.19
N THR A 275 1.82 -16.31 11.84
CA THR A 275 0.85 -16.69 12.88
C THR A 275 1.46 -16.69 14.29
N ALA A 276 2.79 -16.63 14.40
CA ALA A 276 3.49 -16.61 15.67
C ALA A 276 4.06 -15.22 16.00
N VAL A 277 4.40 -15.04 17.28
CA VAL A 277 5.00 -13.81 17.80
C VAL A 277 6.29 -14.18 18.53
N ASP A 278 7.37 -13.49 18.21
CA ASP A 278 8.65 -13.64 18.90
C ASP A 278 8.63 -12.99 20.29
N SER A 279 9.56 -13.40 21.15
CA SER A 279 9.89 -12.60 22.33
C SER A 279 10.35 -11.20 21.91
N PRO A 280 10.16 -10.15 22.73
CA PRO A 280 10.66 -8.81 22.41
C PRO A 280 12.17 -8.77 22.12
N TYR A 281 12.93 -9.65 22.78
CA TYR A 281 14.36 -9.79 22.57
C TYR A 281 14.71 -10.35 21.18
N ALA A 282 14.08 -11.48 20.80
CA ALA A 282 14.27 -12.06 19.47
C ALA A 282 13.78 -11.13 18.35
N ALA A 283 12.65 -10.45 18.57
CA ALA A 283 12.13 -9.45 17.64
C ALA A 283 13.10 -8.27 17.42
N LYS A 284 13.76 -7.80 18.49
CA LYS A 284 14.81 -6.77 18.41
C LYS A 284 16.00 -7.24 17.59
N LEU A 285 16.47 -8.47 17.81
CA LEU A 285 17.59 -9.05 17.05
C LEU A 285 17.27 -9.22 15.57
N LYS A 286 16.07 -9.73 15.24
CA LYS A 286 15.61 -9.86 13.84
C LYS A 286 15.40 -8.51 13.16
N GLY A 287 15.02 -7.48 13.91
CA GLY A 287 14.86 -6.11 13.41
C GLY A 287 16.16 -5.33 13.23
N ASP A 288 17.32 -5.90 13.60
CA ASP A 288 18.61 -5.26 13.42
C ASP A 288 19.05 -5.28 11.95
N ARG A 289 19.49 -4.15 11.40
CA ARG A 289 19.94 -4.01 10.01
C ARG A 289 21.06 -5.00 9.66
N ARG A 290 21.89 -5.43 10.62
CA ARG A 290 22.95 -6.42 10.38
C ARG A 290 22.40 -7.78 9.93
N MET A 291 21.12 -8.06 10.17
CA MET A 291 20.47 -9.29 9.72
C MET A 291 20.39 -9.39 8.19
N THR A 292 20.38 -8.27 7.46
CA THR A 292 20.51 -8.26 5.99
C THR A 292 21.78 -8.97 5.53
N SER A 293 22.92 -8.68 6.19
CA SER A 293 24.18 -9.36 5.89
C SER A 293 24.14 -10.85 6.25
N VAL A 294 23.40 -11.22 7.30
CA VAL A 294 23.22 -12.64 7.68
C VAL A 294 22.43 -13.39 6.61
N VAL A 295 21.37 -12.79 6.05
CA VAL A 295 20.61 -13.35 4.92
C VAL A 295 21.50 -13.49 3.69
N ALA A 296 22.27 -12.46 3.32
CA ALA A 296 23.20 -12.51 2.21
C ALA A 296 24.26 -13.61 2.38
N ASN A 297 24.85 -13.72 3.57
CA ASN A 297 25.81 -14.77 3.90
C ASN A 297 25.18 -16.16 3.84
N ALA A 298 23.94 -16.30 4.31
CA ALA A 298 23.20 -17.57 4.27
C ALA A 298 22.95 -18.03 2.83
N ILE A 299 22.67 -17.10 1.90
CA ILE A 299 22.55 -17.39 0.46
C ILE A 299 23.92 -17.76 -0.12
N ALA A 300 24.95 -16.95 0.14
CA ALA A 300 26.30 -17.18 -0.39
C ALA A 300 26.88 -18.53 0.06
N ALA A 301 26.65 -18.94 1.31
CA ALA A 301 27.10 -20.21 1.87
C ALA A 301 26.50 -21.46 1.19
N ARG A 302 25.47 -21.28 0.34
CA ARG A 302 24.83 -22.36 -0.42
C ARG A 302 25.48 -22.59 -1.79
N VAL A 303 26.34 -21.67 -2.23
CA VAL A 303 27.17 -21.84 -3.42
C VAL A 303 28.49 -22.46 -2.99
N ARG A 304 28.78 -23.67 -3.48
CA ARG A 304 29.98 -24.45 -3.06
C ARG A 304 30.47 -25.38 -4.14
N VAL A 305 31.66 -25.94 -3.96
CA VAL A 305 32.19 -27.02 -4.80
C VAL A 305 32.13 -28.31 -4.00
N PRO A 306 31.34 -29.33 -4.41
CA PRO A 306 31.32 -30.63 -3.75
C PRO A 306 32.67 -31.35 -3.87
N ALA A 307 33.05 -32.11 -2.85
CA ALA A 307 34.30 -32.87 -2.85
C ALA A 307 34.31 -34.03 -3.86
N ALA A 308 33.14 -34.66 -4.09
CA ALA A 308 32.99 -35.74 -5.05
C ALA A 308 32.32 -35.20 -6.33
N LEU A 309 33.03 -35.28 -7.45
CA LEU A 309 32.56 -34.82 -8.76
C LEU A 309 32.41 -36.02 -9.72
N PRO A 310 31.28 -36.12 -10.45
CA PRO A 310 31.03 -37.26 -11.33
C PRO A 310 31.81 -37.17 -12.64
N THR A 311 32.01 -38.33 -13.26
CA THR A 311 32.42 -38.45 -14.66
C THR A 311 31.29 -39.07 -15.45
N VAL A 312 30.92 -38.45 -16.56
CA VAL A 312 29.80 -38.90 -17.41
C VAL A 312 30.33 -39.46 -18.71
N THR A 313 29.78 -40.58 -19.14
CA THR A 313 30.08 -41.16 -20.45
C THR A 313 29.11 -40.63 -21.52
N ILE A 314 29.62 -40.03 -22.60
CA ILE A 314 28.87 -39.58 -23.77
C ILE A 314 29.46 -40.26 -25.00
N SER A 315 28.67 -41.05 -25.73
CA SER A 315 29.14 -41.74 -26.94
C SER A 315 30.43 -42.57 -26.73
N GLY A 316 30.63 -43.13 -25.53
CA GLY A 316 31.85 -43.87 -25.16
C GLY A 316 32.99 -43.02 -24.59
N ILE A 317 32.88 -41.69 -24.64
CA ILE A 317 33.89 -40.73 -24.16
C ILE A 317 33.61 -40.34 -22.71
N GLN A 318 34.63 -40.37 -21.86
CA GLN A 318 34.53 -40.00 -20.45
C GLN A 318 34.73 -38.49 -20.25
N VAL A 319 33.68 -37.80 -19.81
CA VAL A 319 33.65 -36.35 -19.59
C VAL A 319 33.56 -36.07 -18.09
N PRO A 320 34.69 -35.80 -17.41
CA PRO A 320 34.69 -35.46 -15.98
C PRO A 320 34.13 -34.07 -15.73
N MET A 321 33.41 -33.87 -14.62
CA MET A 321 33.15 -32.54 -14.06
C MET A 321 34.37 -32.10 -13.25
N LEU A 322 34.93 -30.91 -13.55
CA LEU A 322 36.10 -30.39 -12.85
C LEU A 322 35.72 -29.28 -11.87
N ALA A 323 36.45 -29.20 -10.76
CA ALA A 323 36.28 -28.12 -9.77
C ALA A 323 36.53 -26.74 -10.39
N THR A 324 37.54 -26.62 -11.26
CA THR A 324 37.89 -25.39 -11.96
C THR A 324 36.76 -24.86 -12.85
N ASP A 325 36.03 -25.75 -13.54
CA ASP A 325 34.87 -25.37 -14.34
C ASP A 325 33.73 -24.84 -13.45
N ILE A 326 33.52 -25.49 -12.30
CA ILE A 326 32.46 -25.09 -11.35
C ILE A 326 32.79 -23.71 -10.78
N GLU A 327 34.03 -23.47 -10.37
CA GLU A 327 34.50 -22.18 -9.87
C GLU A 327 34.35 -21.08 -10.92
N GLN A 328 34.75 -21.35 -12.16
CA GLN A 328 34.59 -20.43 -13.28
C GLN A 328 33.11 -20.14 -13.56
N ALA A 329 32.26 -21.18 -13.64
CA ALA A 329 30.83 -21.03 -13.86
C ALA A 329 30.15 -20.25 -12.71
N GLN A 330 30.60 -20.44 -11.47
CA GLN A 330 30.13 -19.66 -10.32
C GLN A 330 30.56 -18.20 -10.41
N ALA A 331 31.80 -17.93 -10.83
CA ALA A 331 32.30 -16.58 -11.05
C ALA A 331 31.52 -15.88 -12.17
N ASP A 332 31.22 -16.58 -13.27
CA ASP A 332 30.44 -16.07 -14.38
C ASP A 332 29.01 -15.72 -13.97
N ALA A 333 28.36 -16.61 -13.21
CA ALA A 333 27.04 -16.35 -12.63
C ALA A 333 27.05 -15.13 -11.70
N LYS A 334 28.03 -15.01 -10.80
CA LYS A 334 28.18 -13.86 -9.90
C LYS A 334 28.40 -12.55 -10.65
N ARG A 335 29.13 -12.58 -11.77
CA ARG A 335 29.40 -11.39 -12.59
C ARG A 335 28.14 -10.77 -13.19
N THR A 336 27.07 -11.56 -13.38
CA THR A 336 25.79 -11.05 -13.88
C THR A 336 25.09 -10.10 -12.90
N ARG A 337 25.43 -10.16 -11.61
CA ARG A 337 24.74 -9.44 -10.52
C ARG A 337 23.22 -9.68 -10.48
N GLN A 338 22.76 -10.77 -11.06
CA GLN A 338 21.36 -11.19 -10.98
C GLN A 338 21.07 -11.85 -9.62
N PRO A 339 19.80 -11.87 -9.19
CA PRO A 339 19.38 -12.63 -8.01
C PRO A 339 19.77 -14.10 -8.10
N HIS A 340 19.98 -14.74 -6.94
CA HIS A 340 20.58 -16.08 -6.82
C HIS A 340 19.93 -17.14 -7.71
N ASN A 341 18.59 -17.21 -7.75
CA ASN A 341 17.87 -18.20 -8.55
C ASN A 341 17.99 -17.90 -10.05
N LYS A 342 18.05 -16.63 -10.45
CA LYS A 342 18.22 -16.24 -11.85
C LYS A 342 19.65 -16.47 -12.34
N ALA A 343 20.65 -16.10 -11.53
CA ALA A 343 22.07 -16.33 -11.81
C ALA A 343 22.40 -17.82 -12.01
N ARG A 344 21.62 -18.72 -11.41
CA ARG A 344 21.73 -20.17 -11.60
C ARG A 344 21.61 -20.60 -13.07
N GLU A 345 20.81 -19.91 -13.89
CA GLU A 345 20.70 -20.20 -15.32
C GLU A 345 22.04 -20.01 -16.04
N THR A 346 22.77 -18.95 -15.67
CA THR A 346 24.12 -18.67 -16.18
C THR A 346 25.12 -19.70 -15.68
N PHE A 347 25.07 -20.05 -14.39
CA PHE A 347 25.92 -21.12 -13.82
C PHE A 347 25.77 -22.44 -14.58
N ILE A 348 24.52 -22.90 -14.78
CA ILE A 348 24.27 -24.15 -15.51
C ILE A 348 24.77 -24.07 -16.93
N ARG A 349 24.46 -22.97 -17.64
CA ARG A 349 24.87 -22.79 -19.03
C ARG A 349 26.39 -22.86 -19.15
N SER A 350 27.10 -22.12 -18.30
CA SER A 350 28.56 -22.10 -18.29
C SER A 350 29.14 -23.49 -18.01
N MET A 351 28.65 -24.19 -16.98
CA MET A 351 29.15 -25.52 -16.62
C MET A 351 28.93 -26.54 -17.74
N LEU A 352 27.73 -26.57 -18.34
CA LEU A 352 27.42 -27.50 -19.42
C LEU A 352 28.21 -27.19 -20.69
N THR A 353 28.44 -25.91 -21.00
CA THR A 353 29.32 -25.50 -22.09
C THR A 353 30.74 -26.00 -21.87
N SER A 354 31.30 -25.86 -20.66
CA SER A 354 32.65 -26.39 -20.36
C SER A 354 32.73 -27.91 -20.54
N MET A 355 31.72 -28.66 -20.10
CA MET A 355 31.68 -30.12 -20.31
C MET A 355 31.54 -30.49 -21.79
N GLN A 356 30.73 -29.77 -22.56
CA GLN A 356 30.59 -29.98 -24.00
C GLN A 356 31.87 -29.66 -24.75
N ASN A 357 32.57 -28.58 -24.39
CA ASN A 357 33.87 -28.24 -24.98
C ASN A 357 34.89 -29.34 -24.70
N ARG A 358 34.93 -29.86 -23.47
CA ARG A 358 35.78 -31.01 -23.10
C ARG A 358 35.45 -32.28 -23.89
N TYR A 359 34.17 -32.52 -24.16
CA TYR A 359 33.77 -33.62 -25.04
C TYR A 359 34.33 -33.41 -26.46
N ALA A 360 34.17 -32.20 -27.02
CA ALA A 360 34.66 -31.87 -28.36
C ALA A 360 36.19 -31.95 -28.48
N GLU A 361 36.92 -31.54 -27.45
CA GLU A 361 38.38 -31.61 -27.38
C GLU A 361 38.93 -33.06 -27.36
N GLN A 362 38.12 -34.04 -26.97
CA GLN A 362 38.51 -35.46 -26.97
C GLN A 362 38.19 -36.18 -28.28
N LEU A 363 37.56 -35.51 -29.24
CA LEU A 363 37.28 -36.07 -30.57
C LEU A 363 38.47 -35.83 -31.50
N ASP A 364 38.81 -36.84 -32.30
CA ASP A 364 39.84 -36.73 -33.34
C ASP A 364 39.35 -36.00 -34.62
N TYR A 365 38.15 -35.41 -34.57
CA TYR A 365 37.52 -34.69 -35.67
C TYR A 365 36.70 -33.51 -35.15
N THR A 366 36.34 -32.58 -36.04
CA THR A 366 35.47 -31.45 -35.71
C THR A 366 34.00 -31.90 -35.71
N PRO A 367 33.32 -31.95 -34.57
CA PRO A 367 31.91 -32.36 -34.50
C PRO A 367 31.00 -31.31 -35.16
N ASP A 368 29.90 -31.77 -35.76
CA ASP A 368 28.87 -30.87 -36.27
C ASP A 368 27.97 -30.31 -35.15
N GLN A 369 27.16 -29.31 -35.47
CA GLN A 369 26.27 -28.69 -34.47
C GLN A 369 25.20 -29.66 -33.95
N ALA A 370 24.79 -30.65 -34.74
CA ALA A 370 23.78 -31.63 -34.34
C ALA A 370 24.34 -32.57 -33.27
N GLU A 371 25.58 -33.02 -33.40
CA GLU A 371 26.28 -33.82 -32.42
C GLU A 371 26.51 -33.08 -31.11
N LEU A 372 26.99 -31.82 -31.17
CA LEU A 372 27.16 -30.97 -30.00
C LEU A 372 25.82 -30.77 -29.26
N ASN A 373 24.73 -30.52 -29.98
CA ASN A 373 23.40 -30.41 -29.40
C ASN A 373 22.94 -31.72 -28.72
N ARG A 374 23.27 -32.89 -29.30
CA ARG A 374 22.98 -34.19 -28.67
C ARG A 374 23.80 -34.39 -27.38
N ALA A 375 25.10 -34.09 -27.40
CA ALA A 375 25.96 -34.17 -26.21
C ALA A 375 25.45 -33.25 -25.09
N MET A 376 25.10 -32.01 -25.42
CA MET A 376 24.48 -31.05 -24.50
C MET A 376 23.16 -31.59 -23.92
N SER A 377 22.32 -32.22 -24.74
CA SER A 377 21.07 -32.84 -24.27
C SER A 377 21.32 -33.98 -23.28
N LEU A 378 22.26 -34.88 -23.60
CA LEU A 378 22.65 -36.00 -22.73
C LEU A 378 23.20 -35.51 -21.39
N LEU A 379 24.06 -34.47 -21.40
CA LEU A 379 24.58 -33.84 -20.19
C LEU A 379 23.45 -33.25 -19.32
N ARG A 380 22.48 -32.55 -19.95
CA ARG A 380 21.32 -31.98 -19.24
C ARG A 380 20.43 -33.03 -18.61
N MET A 381 20.25 -34.17 -19.26
CA MET A 381 19.38 -35.25 -18.79
C MET A 381 20.07 -36.17 -17.77
N ASN A 382 21.41 -36.16 -17.71
CA ASN A 382 22.17 -37.00 -16.80
C ASN A 382 21.86 -36.68 -15.32
N GLU A 383 21.44 -37.70 -14.57
CA GLU A 383 21.02 -37.54 -13.18
C GLU A 383 22.15 -37.09 -12.24
N GLN A 384 23.37 -37.63 -12.43
CA GLN A 384 24.51 -37.27 -11.59
C GLN A 384 24.93 -35.81 -11.82
N VAL A 385 24.96 -35.35 -13.07
CA VAL A 385 25.23 -33.94 -13.40
C VAL A 385 24.18 -33.04 -12.77
N ARG A 386 22.89 -33.34 -12.93
CA ARG A 386 21.80 -32.55 -12.33
C ARG A 386 21.91 -32.48 -10.80
N LYS A 387 22.21 -33.60 -10.13
CA LYS A 387 22.42 -33.66 -8.68
C LYS A 387 23.61 -32.80 -8.27
N THR A 388 24.75 -32.92 -8.95
CA THR A 388 25.95 -32.13 -8.67
C THR A 388 25.72 -30.65 -8.89
N LEU A 389 25.09 -30.25 -10.00
CA LEU A 389 24.72 -28.85 -10.26
C LEU A 389 23.84 -28.27 -9.15
N ASN A 390 22.88 -29.03 -8.62
CA ASN A 390 22.06 -28.61 -7.49
C ASN A 390 22.86 -28.50 -6.18
N LEU A 391 23.86 -29.36 -5.96
CA LEU A 391 24.75 -29.28 -4.81
C LEU A 391 25.71 -28.10 -4.89
N CYS A 392 26.11 -27.70 -6.10
CA CYS A 392 26.95 -26.54 -6.36
C CYS A 392 26.18 -25.23 -6.23
N TRP A 393 24.92 -25.22 -6.68
CA TRP A 393 24.05 -24.04 -6.70
C TRP A 393 22.60 -24.45 -6.46
N LEU A 394 22.20 -24.51 -5.19
CA LEU A 394 20.87 -24.91 -4.78
C LEU A 394 19.86 -23.79 -5.05
N PRO A 395 18.82 -24.00 -5.87
CA PRO A 395 17.70 -23.06 -5.97
C PRO A 395 16.86 -23.12 -4.70
N MET A 396 16.43 -21.96 -4.18
CA MET A 396 15.80 -21.86 -2.86
C MET A 396 14.67 -20.84 -2.85
N THR A 397 13.73 -21.04 -1.93
CA THR A 397 12.67 -20.07 -1.62
C THR A 397 13.00 -19.35 -0.30
N ALA A 398 12.58 -18.10 -0.15
CA ALA A 398 12.81 -17.33 1.09
C ALA A 398 12.28 -18.03 2.36
N PRO A 399 11.06 -18.62 2.40
CA PRO A 399 10.58 -19.35 3.57
C PRO A 399 11.50 -20.50 3.99
N TRP A 400 11.98 -21.27 3.02
CA TRP A 400 12.95 -22.33 3.29
C TRP A 400 14.28 -21.78 3.83
N LEU A 401 14.79 -20.68 3.28
CA LEU A 401 16.06 -20.10 3.75
C LEU A 401 15.95 -19.67 5.21
N ILE A 402 14.89 -18.93 5.56
CA ILE A 402 14.67 -18.42 6.92
C ILE A 402 14.40 -19.55 7.92
N ASP A 403 13.63 -20.58 7.53
CA ASP A 403 13.46 -21.80 8.33
C ASP A 403 14.81 -22.48 8.61
N GLN A 404 15.64 -22.67 7.57
CA GLN A 404 16.94 -23.31 7.73
C GLN A 404 17.93 -22.47 8.55
N LEU A 405 17.86 -21.14 8.47
CA LEU A 405 18.72 -20.23 9.22
C LEU A 405 18.50 -20.36 10.72
N PHE A 406 17.24 -20.32 11.17
CA PHE A 406 16.90 -20.40 12.60
C PHE A 406 16.85 -21.83 13.15
N ALA A 407 16.75 -22.85 12.28
CA ALA A 407 16.82 -24.26 12.68
C ALA A 407 18.23 -24.78 12.97
N HIS A 408 19.29 -24.05 12.61
CA HIS A 408 20.68 -24.51 12.75
C HIS A 408 21.54 -23.46 13.48
N PRO A 409 21.54 -23.45 14.83
CA PRO A 409 22.25 -22.48 15.66
C PRO A 409 23.74 -22.31 15.30
N GLU A 410 24.45 -23.42 15.09
CA GLU A 410 25.88 -23.39 14.72
C GLU A 410 26.13 -22.71 13.38
N ARG A 411 25.22 -22.89 12.41
CA ARG A 411 25.32 -22.18 11.13
C ARG A 411 25.03 -20.70 11.33
N LEU A 412 23.98 -20.36 12.07
CA LEU A 412 23.67 -18.96 12.39
C LEU A 412 24.87 -18.26 13.03
N LYS A 413 25.53 -18.92 13.99
CA LYS A 413 26.77 -18.42 14.63
C LYS A 413 27.87 -18.08 13.62
N SER A 414 28.11 -18.98 12.67
CA SER A 414 29.13 -18.76 11.62
C SER A 414 28.78 -17.62 10.65
N LEU A 415 27.48 -17.39 10.42
CA LEU A 415 26.99 -16.37 9.47
C LEU A 415 26.82 -15.00 10.13
N ALA A 416 26.71 -14.96 11.45
CA ALA A 416 26.38 -13.79 12.26
C ALA A 416 27.31 -13.68 13.47
N GLY A 417 28.61 -13.49 13.23
CA GLY A 417 29.63 -13.44 14.30
C GLY A 417 29.47 -12.30 15.32
N TRP A 418 28.50 -11.41 15.15
CA TRP A 418 28.14 -10.37 16.11
C TRP A 418 27.09 -10.83 17.15
N LEU A 419 26.45 -11.98 16.92
CA LEU A 419 25.51 -12.57 17.86
C LEU A 419 26.26 -13.34 18.95
N THR A 420 25.85 -13.13 20.19
CA THR A 420 26.30 -13.94 21.33
C THR A 420 25.58 -15.30 21.34
N ASP A 421 26.07 -16.25 22.14
CA ASP A 421 25.41 -17.55 22.30
C ASP A 421 23.98 -17.43 22.86
N ASN A 422 23.74 -16.43 23.71
CA ASN A 422 22.39 -16.12 24.20
C ASN A 422 21.48 -15.55 23.09
N ASP A 423 22.02 -14.74 22.18
CA ASP A 423 21.26 -14.23 21.04
C ASP A 423 20.86 -15.35 20.09
N ILE A 424 21.80 -16.26 19.80
CA ILE A 424 21.57 -17.43 18.97
C ILE A 424 20.51 -18.34 19.61
N ALA A 425 20.61 -18.59 20.92
CA ALA A 425 19.62 -19.38 21.64
C ALA A 425 18.22 -18.74 21.60
N ALA A 426 18.13 -17.40 21.66
CA ALA A 426 16.87 -16.68 21.56
C ALA A 426 16.24 -16.72 20.15
N LEU A 427 17.06 -16.87 19.10
CA LEU A 427 16.62 -16.95 17.70
C LEU A 427 16.37 -18.38 17.23
N ALA A 428 17.01 -19.36 17.87
CA ALA A 428 16.93 -20.77 17.51
C ALA A 428 15.52 -21.32 17.70
N ARG A 429 15.03 -22.05 16.69
CA ARG A 429 13.74 -22.75 16.76
C ARG A 429 13.72 -24.02 15.92
N PRO A 430 12.91 -25.03 16.23
CA PRO A 430 12.83 -26.26 15.44
C PRO A 430 12.49 -26.00 13.97
N LYS A 431 13.01 -26.86 13.09
CA LYS A 431 12.65 -26.85 11.66
C LYS A 431 11.14 -27.01 11.48
N GLY A 432 10.54 -26.21 10.61
CA GLY A 432 9.09 -26.21 10.36
C GLY A 432 8.28 -25.41 11.39
N SER A 433 8.95 -24.64 12.26
CA SER A 433 8.24 -23.72 13.18
C SER A 433 7.42 -22.69 12.40
N PRO A 434 6.26 -22.25 12.94
CA PRO A 434 5.47 -21.20 12.31
C PRO A 434 6.25 -19.91 12.10
N LEU A 435 5.95 -19.19 11.03
CA LEU A 435 6.51 -17.87 10.76
C LEU A 435 6.05 -16.89 11.84
N THR A 436 7.00 -16.10 12.35
CA THR A 436 6.74 -15.03 13.29
C THR A 436 6.64 -13.70 12.57
N ARG A 437 5.95 -12.73 13.17
CA ARG A 437 5.84 -11.37 12.63
C ARG A 437 7.19 -10.76 12.27
N SER A 438 8.23 -11.02 13.08
CA SER A 438 9.58 -10.48 12.86
C SER A 438 10.38 -11.21 11.77
N ASP A 439 9.88 -12.34 11.24
CA ASP A 439 10.48 -12.99 10.08
C ASP A 439 10.10 -12.30 8.76
N ILE A 440 8.98 -11.58 8.72
CA ILE A 440 8.43 -11.01 7.48
C ILE A 440 9.43 -10.07 6.78
N PRO A 441 10.09 -9.11 7.45
CA PRO A 441 11.09 -8.27 6.79
C PRO A 441 12.31 -9.06 6.28
N LEU A 442 12.71 -10.14 6.97
CA LEU A 442 13.82 -10.98 6.55
C LEU A 442 13.44 -11.86 5.35
N LEU A 443 12.18 -12.28 5.28
CA LEU A 443 11.63 -12.97 4.12
C LEU A 443 11.61 -12.07 2.90
N ASP A 444 11.18 -10.81 3.06
CA ASP A 444 11.13 -9.82 1.97
C ASP A 444 12.54 -9.57 1.40
N GLU A 445 13.51 -9.32 2.27
CA GLU A 445 14.92 -9.18 1.89
C GLU A 445 15.47 -10.44 1.19
N ALA A 446 15.15 -11.63 1.73
CA ALA A 446 15.55 -12.88 1.11
C ALA A 446 14.88 -13.09 -0.26
N MET A 447 13.63 -12.65 -0.46
CA MET A 447 12.92 -12.76 -1.73
C MET A 447 13.59 -11.90 -2.80
N ASP A 448 14.01 -10.67 -2.47
CA ASP A 448 14.73 -9.80 -3.40
C ASP A 448 16.07 -10.42 -3.82
N MET A 449 16.86 -10.88 -2.84
CA MET A 449 18.17 -11.50 -3.11
C MET A 449 18.09 -12.84 -3.85
N LEU A 450 17.06 -13.65 -3.58
CA LEU A 450 16.86 -14.92 -4.27
C LEU A 450 16.28 -14.73 -5.66
N GLY A 451 15.40 -13.74 -5.84
CA GLY A 451 14.63 -13.53 -7.05
C GLY A 451 13.48 -14.53 -7.20
N PRO A 452 12.95 -14.73 -8.43
CA PRO A 452 11.78 -15.54 -8.69
C PRO A 452 11.83 -16.94 -8.08
N ASP A 453 10.67 -17.46 -7.68
CA ASP A 453 10.56 -18.83 -7.17
C ASP A 453 11.05 -19.81 -8.24
N PRO A 454 11.99 -20.71 -7.92
CA PRO A 454 12.55 -21.65 -8.87
C PRO A 454 11.53 -22.66 -9.45
N LYS A 455 10.33 -22.77 -8.88
CA LYS A 455 9.22 -23.60 -9.40
C LYS A 455 8.19 -22.80 -10.21
N ALA A 456 8.29 -21.48 -10.23
CA ALA A 456 7.33 -20.62 -10.92
C ALA A 456 7.73 -20.32 -12.39
N VAL A 457 8.75 -21.01 -12.92
CA VAL A 457 9.25 -20.87 -14.30
C VAL A 457 9.18 -22.20 -15.04
#